data_AF-A0A0N0MQ94-F1
#
_entry.id   AF-A0A0N0MQ94-F1
#
_cell.length_a   1.000
_cell.length_b   1.000
_cell.length_c   1.000
_cell.angle_alpha   90.00
_cell.angle_beta   90.00
_cell.angle_gamma   90.00
#
_symmetry.space_group_name_H-M   'P 1'
#
loop_
_entity.id
_entity.type
_entity.pdbx_description
1 polymer ?
#
loop_
_entity_poly.entity_id
_entity_poly.type
_entity_poly.pdbx_seq_one_letter_code
_entity_poly.pdbx_strand_id
1 'polypeptide(L)'
;MTQNEQEADDDGRMEITARDGIQVEYQDALTHELRERTLPCPRCLRTSGLTLRVTNDYDQAMVICPQDGCAFMDYAIRAADVRQAWALIASSGGMSASSGGVSEGTLKIPNTGSRVHTSLVPVLDEDKAAQPFVSDDELEEISPEEARRRSWAFDLTVSGRGGAGHAPFTSALYWARKFMTAALPQSGPLFQQVYSKDPGQPPVEAHMIIVVVALAIHEAAYQAAPRQNLDWLPLTAPAEILSSGAKDAAQQRRGLRTVRPVADPMYAGSLRLTDVARLDTCTEQQWDRWCDGAFLVLATILRQARISAAYRATIEQVYPSPGLRLLDSRHVVANRADDLTWYAPSAMSGQ
;
A
#
# COMPACT_ATOMS: atom_id res chain seq x y z
N MET A 1 -16.18 20.48 -28.60
CA MET A 1 -15.81 19.48 -27.61
C MET A 1 -15.86 18.13 -28.28
N THR A 2 -14.71 17.72 -28.80
CA THR A 2 -14.50 16.41 -29.42
C THR A 2 -14.22 15.39 -28.32
N GLN A 3 -14.59 14.11 -28.53
CA GLN A 3 -14.33 13.02 -27.57
C GLN A 3 -12.87 12.94 -27.09
N ASN A 4 -11.92 13.41 -27.91
CA ASN A 4 -10.49 13.49 -27.57
C ASN A 4 -10.16 14.51 -26.45
N GLU A 5 -11.03 15.49 -26.15
CA GLU A 5 -10.84 16.41 -25.01
C GLU A 5 -11.38 15.83 -23.70
N GLN A 6 -12.28 14.84 -23.75
CA GLN A 6 -12.76 14.13 -22.55
C GLN A 6 -11.80 13.02 -22.10
N GLU A 7 -11.06 12.39 -23.03
CA GLU A 7 -10.03 11.40 -22.68
C GLU A 7 -8.74 12.03 -22.13
N ALA A 8 -8.45 13.30 -22.47
CA ALA A 8 -7.30 14.03 -21.94
C ALA A 8 -7.54 14.64 -20.53
N ASP A 9 -8.77 14.64 -20.04
CA ASP A 9 -9.14 15.34 -18.79
C ASP A 9 -9.11 14.41 -17.55
N ASP A 10 -8.79 13.13 -17.74
CA ASP A 10 -8.89 12.08 -16.71
C ASP A 10 -7.53 11.65 -16.14
N ASP A 11 -6.66 12.63 -15.91
CA ASP A 11 -5.26 12.55 -15.44
C ASP A 11 -5.09 12.03 -13.99
N GLY A 12 -5.92 11.07 -13.56
CA GLY A 12 -5.98 10.59 -12.17
C GLY A 12 -6.43 11.67 -11.19
N ARG A 13 -7.25 12.60 -11.67
CA ARG A 13 -7.77 13.70 -10.86
C ARG A 13 -8.80 13.16 -9.86
N MET A 14 -8.55 13.45 -8.58
CA MET A 14 -9.48 13.14 -7.50
C MET A 14 -10.07 14.43 -6.96
N GLU A 15 -11.40 14.50 -6.94
CA GLU A 15 -12.13 15.67 -6.49
C GLU A 15 -13.15 15.34 -5.40
N ILE A 16 -13.20 16.18 -4.37
CA ILE A 16 -14.21 16.16 -3.33
C ILE A 16 -14.76 17.57 -3.16
N THR A 17 -16.02 17.77 -3.48
CA THR A 17 -16.75 19.02 -3.22
C THR A 17 -17.42 18.94 -1.85
N ALA A 18 -17.04 19.86 -0.97
CA ALA A 18 -17.63 19.98 0.35
C ALA A 18 -18.80 20.97 0.31
N ARG A 19 -20.03 20.49 0.56
CA ARG A 19 -21.23 21.31 0.43
C ARG A 19 -21.27 22.44 1.45
N ASP A 20 -21.04 22.12 2.73
CA ASP A 20 -21.21 23.10 3.82
C ASP A 20 -19.88 23.77 4.23
N GLY A 21 -18.77 23.12 3.91
CA GLY A 21 -17.43 23.69 3.98
C GLY A 21 -16.35 22.68 4.35
N ILE A 22 -15.09 23.12 4.35
CA ILE A 22 -13.93 22.28 4.66
C ILE A 22 -13.39 22.70 6.02
N GLN A 23 -13.34 21.77 6.97
CA GLN A 23 -12.68 21.94 8.26
C GLN A 23 -11.29 21.33 8.22
N VAL A 24 -10.30 22.12 8.64
CA VAL A 24 -8.90 21.67 8.77
C VAL A 24 -8.41 21.89 10.18
N GLU A 25 -7.60 20.95 10.66
CA GLU A 25 -6.84 21.10 11.88
C GLU A 25 -5.52 21.83 11.60
N TYR A 26 -5.10 22.73 12.49
CA TYR A 26 -3.80 23.38 12.41
C TYR A 26 -3.21 23.52 13.81
N GLN A 27 -1.89 23.53 13.89
CA GLN A 27 -1.20 23.81 15.15
C GLN A 27 -1.01 25.32 15.28
N ASP A 28 -1.53 25.89 16.35
CA ASP A 28 -1.31 27.30 16.68
C ASP A 28 0.17 27.55 17.00
N ALA A 29 0.79 28.50 16.31
CA ALA A 29 2.23 28.70 16.38
C ALA A 29 2.74 29.21 17.74
N LEU A 30 1.85 29.77 18.58
CA LEU A 30 2.20 30.35 19.88
C LEU A 30 1.90 29.41 21.03
N THR A 31 0.75 28.75 20.98
CA THR A 31 0.27 27.86 22.04
C THR A 31 0.62 26.40 21.80
N HIS A 32 1.01 26.04 20.57
CA HIS A 32 1.20 24.67 20.11
C HIS A 32 -0.05 23.78 20.24
N GLU A 33 -1.21 24.36 20.52
CA GLU A 33 -2.50 23.67 20.59
C GLU A 33 -3.00 23.34 19.19
N LEU A 34 -3.62 22.17 19.05
CA LEU A 34 -4.39 21.82 17.85
C LEU A 34 -5.71 22.58 17.87
N ARG A 35 -6.00 23.30 16.79
CA ARG A 35 -7.24 24.05 16.58
C ARG A 35 -7.87 23.67 15.26
N GLU A 36 -9.18 23.75 15.18
CA GLU A 36 -9.92 23.59 13.93
C GLU A 36 -10.29 24.95 13.35
N ARG A 37 -10.25 25.09 12.02
CA ARG A 37 -10.83 26.22 11.30
C ARG A 37 -11.56 25.78 10.05
N THR A 38 -12.61 26.51 9.69
CA THR A 38 -13.26 26.38 8.39
C THR A 38 -12.48 27.19 7.37
N LEU A 39 -12.15 26.58 6.23
CA LEU A 39 -11.42 27.24 5.14
C LEU A 39 -12.31 28.23 4.37
N PRO A 40 -11.95 29.51 4.29
CA PRO A 40 -12.56 30.45 3.36
C PRO A 40 -11.75 30.54 2.06
N CYS A 41 -12.42 30.81 0.94
CA CYS A 41 -11.75 31.30 -0.26
C CYS A 41 -11.04 32.63 0.06
N PRO A 42 -9.75 32.79 -0.26
CA PRO A 42 -8.99 34.01 0.07
C PRO A 42 -9.48 35.26 -0.67
N ARG A 43 -10.29 35.11 -1.72
CA ARG A 43 -10.80 36.22 -2.55
C ARG A 43 -12.22 36.63 -2.19
N CYS A 44 -13.16 35.67 -2.20
CA CYS A 44 -14.58 35.95 -1.96
C CYS A 44 -15.06 35.58 -0.55
N LEU A 45 -14.19 35.03 0.30
CA LEU A 45 -14.47 34.58 1.68
C LEU A 45 -15.52 33.48 1.81
N ARG A 46 -15.98 32.91 0.68
CA ARG A 46 -16.92 31.79 0.67
C ARG A 46 -16.28 30.55 1.31
N THR A 47 -17.01 29.90 2.21
CA THR A 47 -16.57 28.68 2.90
C THR A 47 -17.25 27.42 2.38
N SER A 48 -18.36 27.54 1.66
CA SER A 48 -19.22 26.44 1.19
C SER A 48 -19.06 26.15 -0.30
N GLY A 49 -19.29 24.88 -0.69
CA GLY A 49 -19.16 24.42 -2.07
C GLY A 49 -17.72 24.39 -2.59
N LEU A 50 -16.72 24.44 -1.70
CA LEU A 50 -15.31 24.37 -2.07
C LEU A 50 -14.96 22.94 -2.53
N THR A 51 -14.15 22.83 -3.58
CA THR A 51 -13.70 21.54 -4.12
C THR A 51 -12.24 21.30 -3.81
N LEU A 52 -11.93 20.21 -3.11
CA LEU A 52 -10.57 19.69 -2.97
C LEU A 52 -10.23 18.91 -4.24
N ARG A 53 -9.08 19.23 -4.84
CA ARG A 53 -8.54 18.55 -6.01
C ARG A 53 -7.12 18.08 -5.72
N VAL A 54 -6.84 16.83 -6.06
CA VAL A 54 -5.50 16.25 -6.08
C VAL A 54 -5.23 15.67 -7.46
N THR A 55 -4.00 15.85 -7.94
CA THR A 55 -3.50 15.19 -9.16
C THR A 55 -2.41 14.18 -8.78
N ASN A 56 -1.99 13.37 -9.75
CA ASN A 56 -0.97 12.34 -9.53
C ASN A 56 0.43 12.90 -9.31
N ASP A 57 0.76 13.99 -10.01
CA ASP A 57 2.13 14.50 -10.09
C ASP A 57 2.55 15.36 -8.90
N TYR A 58 1.59 15.78 -8.07
CA TYR A 58 1.85 16.68 -6.96
C TYR A 58 1.46 16.04 -5.63
N ASP A 59 2.36 16.19 -4.64
CA ASP A 59 2.10 15.85 -3.24
C ASP A 59 1.20 16.89 -2.53
N GLN A 60 0.69 17.87 -3.28
CA GLN A 60 -0.11 19.00 -2.79
C GLN A 60 -1.57 18.86 -3.22
N ALA A 61 -2.46 19.27 -2.33
CA ALA A 61 -3.88 19.42 -2.63
C ALA A 61 -4.19 20.89 -2.98
N MET A 62 -5.09 21.08 -3.93
CA MET A 62 -5.65 22.38 -4.26
C MET A 62 -7.08 22.48 -3.79
N VAL A 63 -7.48 23.67 -3.36
CA VAL A 63 -8.87 24.04 -3.06
C VAL A 63 -9.36 24.94 -4.19
N ILE A 64 -10.51 24.63 -4.76
CA ILE A 64 -11.12 25.37 -5.88
C ILE A 64 -12.39 26.02 -5.37
N CYS A 65 -12.47 27.33 -5.55
CA CYS A 65 -13.66 28.08 -5.22
C CYS A 65 -14.67 28.03 -6.38
N PRO A 66 -15.96 27.70 -6.11
CA PRO A 66 -16.96 27.58 -7.16
C PRO A 66 -17.42 28.92 -7.73
N GLN A 67 -17.18 30.03 -7.01
CA GLN A 67 -17.67 31.35 -7.40
C GLN A 67 -16.77 32.06 -8.40
N ASP A 68 -15.45 31.97 -8.20
CA ASP A 68 -14.45 32.66 -9.03
C ASP A 68 -13.52 31.68 -9.77
N GLY A 69 -13.69 30.37 -9.57
CA GLY A 69 -12.87 29.32 -10.17
C GLY A 69 -11.43 29.31 -9.67
N CYS A 70 -11.08 30.12 -8.66
CA CYS A 70 -9.71 30.27 -8.23
C CYS A 70 -9.24 29.02 -7.48
N ALA A 71 -8.14 28.43 -7.94
CA ALA A 71 -7.42 27.39 -7.21
C ALA A 71 -6.43 28.03 -6.23
N PHE A 72 -6.39 27.54 -5.00
CA PHE A 72 -5.43 27.96 -3.98
C PHE A 72 -4.98 26.77 -3.14
N MET A 73 -3.87 26.93 -2.42
CA MET A 73 -3.35 25.88 -1.53
C MET A 73 -3.52 26.30 -0.08
N ASP A 74 -3.67 25.31 0.79
CA ASP A 74 -3.63 25.50 2.23
C ASP A 74 -2.60 24.53 2.82
N TYR A 75 -1.69 25.04 3.65
CA TYR A 75 -0.59 24.23 4.22
C TYR A 75 -1.09 23.10 5.13
N ALA A 76 -2.33 23.22 5.64
CA ALA A 76 -2.96 22.21 6.48
C ALA A 76 -3.56 21.05 5.66
N ILE A 77 -3.63 21.16 4.33
CA ILE A 77 -4.18 20.10 3.47
C ILE A 77 -3.06 19.48 2.65
N ARG A 78 -2.83 18.17 2.85
CA ARG A 78 -1.92 17.38 2.01
C ARG A 78 -2.70 16.52 1.03
N ALA A 79 -2.08 16.18 -0.09
CA ALA A 79 -2.69 15.27 -1.07
C ALA A 79 -3.13 13.94 -0.43
N ALA A 80 -2.32 13.39 0.48
CA ALA A 80 -2.63 12.15 1.17
C ALA A 80 -3.87 12.19 2.06
N ASP A 81 -4.16 13.34 2.69
CA ASP A 81 -5.36 13.50 3.54
C ASP A 81 -6.61 13.57 2.68
N VAL A 82 -6.54 14.22 1.51
CA VAL A 82 -7.63 14.26 0.54
C VAL A 82 -7.87 12.86 -0.06
N ARG A 83 -6.82 12.11 -0.41
CA ARG A 83 -6.96 10.73 -0.90
C ARG A 83 -7.60 9.81 0.15
N GLN A 84 -7.22 9.94 1.42
CA GLN A 84 -7.87 9.24 2.54
C GLN A 84 -9.35 9.60 2.64
N ALA A 85 -9.70 10.89 2.62
CA ALA A 85 -11.09 11.34 2.66
C ALA A 85 -11.88 10.83 1.45
N TRP A 86 -11.29 10.85 0.25
CA TRP A 86 -11.92 10.36 -0.98
C TRP A 86 -12.26 8.88 -0.87
N ALA A 87 -11.30 8.03 -0.48
CA ALA A 87 -11.51 6.59 -0.34
C ALA A 87 -12.57 6.24 0.72
N LEU A 88 -12.63 7.01 1.81
CA LEU A 88 -13.66 6.84 2.84
C LEU A 88 -15.07 7.15 2.32
N ILE A 89 -15.24 8.24 1.57
CA ILE A 89 -16.53 8.60 1.00
C ILE A 89 -16.94 7.62 -0.11
N ALA A 90 -15.97 7.18 -0.93
CA ALA A 90 -16.21 6.18 -1.97
C ALA A 90 -16.66 4.83 -1.39
N SER A 91 -16.04 4.37 -0.30
CA SER A 91 -16.38 3.10 0.34
C SER A 91 -17.70 3.12 1.11
N SER A 92 -18.19 4.28 1.56
CA SER A 92 -19.50 4.40 2.23
C SER A 92 -20.69 4.43 1.26
N GLY A 93 -20.49 4.12 -0.02
CA GLY A 93 -21.55 4.15 -1.05
C GLY A 93 -22.01 5.54 -1.45
N GLY A 94 -21.27 6.59 -1.05
CA GLY A 94 -21.63 7.99 -1.29
C GLY A 94 -21.21 8.54 -2.66
N MET A 95 -20.56 7.75 -3.52
CA MET A 95 -19.98 8.25 -4.77
C MET A 95 -20.11 7.28 -5.95
N SER A 96 -20.37 7.84 -7.13
CA SER A 96 -20.00 7.24 -8.42
C SER A 96 -18.57 7.67 -8.76
N ALA A 97 -17.71 6.72 -9.14
CA ALA A 97 -16.30 6.97 -9.49
C ALA A 97 -16.10 7.98 -10.64
N SER A 98 -17.16 8.35 -11.37
CA SER A 98 -17.13 9.21 -12.54
C SER A 98 -17.49 10.68 -12.32
N SER A 99 -18.04 11.09 -11.16
CA SER A 99 -18.68 12.42 -11.02
C SER A 99 -18.04 13.38 -10.01
N GLY A 100 -16.91 13.04 -9.41
CA GLY A 100 -16.38 13.78 -8.27
C GLY A 100 -17.24 13.57 -7.02
N GLY A 101 -16.62 13.50 -5.86
CA GLY A 101 -17.34 13.26 -4.61
C GLY A 101 -18.07 14.49 -4.17
N VAL A 102 -19.33 14.37 -3.77
CA VAL A 102 -20.00 15.42 -3.01
C VAL A 102 -20.14 14.92 -1.58
N SER A 103 -19.49 15.59 -0.64
CA SER A 103 -19.70 15.32 0.78
C SER A 103 -20.99 16.01 1.22
N GLU A 104 -21.96 15.22 1.70
CA GLU A 104 -23.16 15.72 2.36
C GLU A 104 -22.79 16.25 3.76
N GLY A 105 -22.27 17.48 3.82
CA GLY A 105 -21.95 18.14 5.08
C GLY A 105 -20.65 18.92 5.07
N THR A 106 -20.15 19.19 6.28
CA THR A 106 -18.82 19.73 6.49
C THR A 106 -17.78 18.61 6.31
N LEU A 107 -16.88 18.78 5.36
CA LEU A 107 -15.78 17.85 5.12
C LEU A 107 -14.65 18.12 6.11
N LYS A 108 -14.41 17.17 7.02
CA LYS A 108 -13.28 17.23 7.95
C LYS A 108 -12.04 16.59 7.31
N ILE A 109 -10.98 17.37 7.17
CA ILE A 109 -9.67 16.89 6.75
C ILE A 109 -8.77 16.86 8.00
N PRO A 110 -8.41 15.66 8.51
CA PRO A 110 -7.56 15.56 9.69
C PRO A 110 -6.13 16.01 9.37
N ASN A 111 -5.47 16.69 10.31
CA ASN A 111 -4.06 17.10 10.16
C ASN A 111 -3.14 16.11 10.88
N THR A 112 -3.04 14.90 10.34
CA THR A 112 -2.17 13.86 10.92
C THR A 112 -0.79 13.78 10.30
N GLY A 113 -0.45 14.78 9.49
CA GLY A 113 0.81 14.83 8.78
C GLY A 113 0.88 13.76 7.71
N SER A 114 1.76 12.78 7.87
CA SER A 114 1.92 11.67 6.91
C SER A 114 1.33 10.35 7.43
N ARG A 115 0.60 10.37 8.55
CA ARG A 115 0.08 9.16 9.19
C ARG A 115 -1.26 8.76 8.60
N VAL A 116 -1.41 7.46 8.34
CA VAL A 116 -2.65 6.88 7.80
C VAL A 116 -3.57 6.49 8.96
N HIS A 117 -4.83 6.96 8.93
CA HIS A 117 -5.80 6.76 10.02
C HIS A 117 -6.46 5.38 10.04
N THR A 118 -6.65 4.80 8.87
CA THR A 118 -7.35 3.54 8.65
C THR A 118 -6.84 2.87 7.39
N SER A 119 -6.99 1.55 7.28
CA SER A 119 -6.64 0.87 6.04
C SER A 119 -7.55 1.36 4.92
N LEU A 120 -6.94 1.92 3.87
CA LEU A 120 -7.60 2.26 2.62
C LEU A 120 -7.49 1.13 1.59
N VAL A 121 -7.00 -0.04 1.97
CA VAL A 121 -6.91 -1.19 1.05
C VAL A 121 -8.34 -1.72 0.87
N PRO A 122 -8.91 -1.72 -0.35
CA PRO A 122 -10.24 -2.27 -0.56
C PRO A 122 -10.30 -3.74 -0.15
N VAL A 123 -11.38 -4.15 0.50
CA VAL A 123 -11.54 -5.53 0.98
C VAL A 123 -11.92 -6.43 -0.18
N LEU A 124 -11.10 -7.45 -0.43
CA LEU A 124 -11.41 -8.53 -1.37
C LEU A 124 -12.20 -9.62 -0.62
N ASP A 125 -13.50 -9.71 -0.92
CA ASP A 125 -14.38 -10.74 -0.36
C ASP A 125 -14.49 -11.93 -1.32
N GLU A 126 -13.57 -12.88 -1.15
CA GLU A 126 -13.47 -14.08 -1.97
C GLU A 126 -13.05 -15.29 -1.12
N ASP A 127 -13.10 -16.48 -1.72
CA ASP A 127 -12.61 -17.70 -1.10
C ASP A 127 -11.15 -17.54 -0.66
N LYS A 128 -10.93 -17.88 0.62
CA LYS A 128 -9.65 -17.79 1.32
C LYS A 128 -8.98 -19.16 1.46
N ALA A 129 -9.47 -20.17 0.75
CA ALA A 129 -8.89 -21.51 0.71
C ALA A 129 -7.40 -21.46 0.36
N ALA A 130 -6.57 -21.92 1.30
CA ALA A 130 -5.13 -22.04 1.11
C ALA A 130 -4.82 -23.19 0.16
N GLN A 131 -3.73 -23.07 -0.60
CA GLN A 131 -3.20 -24.19 -1.37
C GLN A 131 -2.86 -25.34 -0.39
N PRO A 132 -3.28 -26.59 -0.70
CA PRO A 132 -3.05 -27.72 0.19
C PRO A 132 -1.55 -27.92 0.44
N PHE A 133 -1.25 -28.38 1.66
CA PHE A 133 0.09 -28.82 2.02
C PHE A 133 0.45 -30.07 1.21
N VAL A 134 1.65 -30.06 0.62
CA VAL A 134 2.21 -31.21 -0.08
C VAL A 134 2.83 -32.13 0.96
N SER A 135 2.36 -33.37 1.03
CA SER A 135 2.76 -34.35 2.05
C SER A 135 4.22 -34.79 1.92
N ASP A 136 4.78 -35.36 2.99
CA ASP A 136 6.15 -35.87 2.98
C ASP A 136 6.36 -36.98 1.93
N ASP A 137 5.32 -37.76 1.64
CA ASP A 137 5.34 -38.83 0.63
C ASP A 137 5.38 -38.29 -0.80
N GLU A 138 4.89 -37.07 -1.03
CA GLU A 138 4.99 -36.36 -2.32
C GLU A 138 6.33 -35.61 -2.47
N LEU A 139 7.21 -35.63 -1.46
CA LEU A 139 8.54 -34.99 -1.50
C LEU A 139 9.57 -35.79 -2.33
N GLU A 140 9.32 -37.07 -2.63
CA GLU A 140 10.27 -37.85 -3.44
C GLU A 140 10.32 -37.39 -4.91
N GLU A 141 9.30 -36.63 -5.35
CA GLU A 141 9.17 -36.13 -6.74
C GLU A 141 9.52 -34.65 -6.92
N ILE A 142 9.85 -33.92 -5.84
CA ILE A 142 10.13 -32.47 -5.94
C ILE A 142 11.57 -32.18 -6.40
N SER A 143 11.75 -31.05 -7.09
CA SER A 143 13.07 -30.63 -7.55
C SER A 143 14.03 -30.30 -6.39
N PRO A 144 15.36 -30.46 -6.55
CA PRO A 144 16.34 -30.08 -5.52
C PRO A 144 16.29 -28.59 -5.11
N GLU A 145 15.81 -27.71 -5.99
CA GLU A 145 15.61 -26.29 -5.64
C GLU A 145 14.40 -26.12 -4.72
N GLU A 146 13.29 -26.78 -5.03
CA GLU A 146 12.09 -26.72 -4.22
C GLU A 146 12.33 -27.31 -2.83
N ALA A 147 13.06 -28.42 -2.73
CA ALA A 147 13.48 -28.99 -1.45
C ALA A 147 14.31 -28.00 -0.60
N ARG A 148 15.21 -27.23 -1.24
CA ARG A 148 15.98 -26.18 -0.55
C ARG A 148 15.11 -25.03 -0.07
N ARG A 149 14.14 -24.57 -0.88
CA ARG A 149 13.18 -23.53 -0.50
C ARG A 149 12.35 -23.95 0.70
N ARG A 150 11.89 -25.20 0.72
CA ARG A 150 11.14 -25.79 1.85
C ARG A 150 11.98 -25.86 3.12
N SER A 151 13.19 -26.39 3.04
CA SER A 151 14.12 -26.47 4.17
C SER A 151 14.40 -25.08 4.78
N TRP A 152 14.66 -24.07 3.94
CA TRP A 152 14.85 -22.70 4.41
C TRP A 152 13.61 -22.13 5.12
N ALA A 153 12.42 -22.36 4.58
CA ALA A 153 11.19 -21.86 5.16
C ALA A 153 10.91 -22.51 6.53
N PHE A 154 11.11 -23.83 6.63
CA PHE A 154 11.00 -24.58 7.87
C PHE A 154 11.98 -24.08 8.93
N ASP A 155 13.26 -23.95 8.59
CA ASP A 155 14.30 -23.47 9.51
C ASP A 155 14.00 -22.08 10.08
N LEU A 156 13.51 -21.15 9.25
CA LEU A 156 13.13 -19.81 9.70
C LEU A 156 11.92 -19.80 10.65
N THR A 157 10.96 -20.69 10.39
CA THR A 157 9.74 -20.83 11.19
C THR A 157 10.09 -21.41 12.57
N VAL A 158 10.80 -22.54 12.60
CA VAL A 158 11.20 -23.23 13.84
C VAL A 158 12.15 -22.39 14.69
N SER A 159 13.06 -21.64 14.06
CA SER A 159 14.01 -20.80 14.80
C SER A 159 13.42 -19.52 15.38
N GLY A 160 12.13 -19.23 15.12
CA GLY A 160 11.47 -17.99 15.54
C GLY A 160 12.03 -16.73 14.86
N ARG A 161 12.91 -16.90 13.87
CA ARG A 161 13.57 -15.82 13.12
C ARG A 161 12.67 -15.23 12.03
N GLY A 162 11.46 -15.75 11.83
CA GLY A 162 10.43 -15.13 10.99
C GLY A 162 9.64 -14.00 11.67
N GLY A 163 9.83 -13.78 12.97
CA GLY A 163 8.98 -12.91 13.79
C GLY A 163 7.70 -13.62 14.25
N ALA A 164 7.39 -13.54 15.55
CA ALA A 164 6.18 -14.07 16.20
C ALA A 164 5.79 -15.55 15.90
N GLY A 165 6.71 -16.38 15.41
CA GLY A 165 6.44 -17.80 15.09
C GLY A 165 5.60 -18.00 13.83
N HIS A 166 5.61 -17.07 12.88
CA HIS A 166 4.93 -17.22 11.60
C HIS A 166 5.87 -17.78 10.51
N ALA A 167 5.29 -18.49 9.53
CA ALA A 167 6.00 -18.85 8.31
C ALA A 167 6.51 -17.60 7.56
N PRO A 168 7.65 -17.66 6.84
CA PRO A 168 8.25 -16.47 6.23
C PRO A 168 7.32 -15.69 5.30
N PHE A 169 6.51 -16.40 4.50
CA PHE A 169 5.56 -15.75 3.60
C PHE A 169 4.41 -15.07 4.35
N THR A 170 3.96 -15.67 5.44
CA THR A 170 2.97 -15.07 6.35
C THR A 170 3.48 -13.75 6.91
N SER A 171 4.74 -13.70 7.36
CA SER A 171 5.39 -12.45 7.79
C SER A 171 5.56 -11.45 6.64
N ALA A 172 5.88 -11.91 5.44
CA ALA A 172 5.99 -11.07 4.26
C ALA A 172 4.63 -10.43 3.87
N LEU A 173 3.54 -11.18 3.93
CA LEU A 173 2.17 -10.68 3.69
C LEU A 173 1.77 -9.62 4.72
N TYR A 174 2.10 -9.85 5.99
CA TYR A 174 1.86 -8.88 7.06
C TYR A 174 2.57 -7.55 6.77
N TRP A 175 3.84 -7.62 6.39
CA TRP A 175 4.62 -6.44 5.99
C TRP A 175 4.12 -5.78 4.72
N ALA A 176 3.76 -6.57 3.70
CA ALA A 176 3.27 -6.07 2.42
C ALA A 176 1.97 -5.26 2.59
N ARG A 177 1.01 -5.75 3.37
CA ARG A 177 -0.24 -5.02 3.65
C ARG A 177 0.01 -3.74 4.43
N LYS A 178 0.94 -3.78 5.38
CA LYS A 178 1.41 -2.63 6.13
C LYS A 178 2.00 -1.56 5.22
N PHE A 179 2.88 -1.95 4.30
CA PHE A 179 3.46 -1.05 3.31
C PHE A 179 2.42 -0.49 2.36
N MET A 180 1.52 -1.32 1.85
CA MET A 180 0.44 -0.87 0.99
C MET A 180 -0.44 0.16 1.70
N THR A 181 -0.82 -0.10 2.95
CA THR A 181 -1.63 0.83 3.76
C THR A 181 -0.95 2.18 3.93
N ALA A 182 0.36 2.20 4.20
CA ALA A 182 1.13 3.44 4.38
C ALA A 182 1.43 4.17 3.05
N ALA A 183 1.66 3.42 1.97
CA ALA A 183 2.06 3.97 0.66
C ALA A 183 0.86 4.47 -0.16
N LEU A 184 -0.28 3.80 -0.07
CA LEU A 184 -1.45 4.04 -0.93
C LEU A 184 -1.92 5.51 -0.94
N PRO A 185 -2.17 6.18 0.21
CA PRO A 185 -2.57 7.59 0.18
C PRO A 185 -1.42 8.53 -0.23
N GLN A 186 -0.17 8.08 -0.16
CA GLN A 186 1.01 8.93 -0.34
C GLN A 186 1.48 8.94 -1.81
N SER A 187 1.19 7.88 -2.57
CA SER A 187 1.51 7.78 -3.99
C SER A 187 0.26 8.00 -4.85
N GLY A 188 0.21 9.12 -5.58
CA GLY A 188 -0.87 9.42 -6.53
C GLY A 188 -1.05 8.33 -7.59
N PRO A 189 0.01 7.92 -8.31
CA PRO A 189 -0.05 6.85 -9.30
C PRO A 189 -0.55 5.52 -8.73
N LEU A 190 -0.08 5.13 -7.53
CA LEU A 190 -0.54 3.89 -6.87
C LEU A 190 -2.02 4.00 -6.47
N PHE A 191 -2.44 5.15 -5.95
CA PHE A 191 -3.82 5.39 -5.58
C PHE A 191 -4.74 5.31 -6.80
N GLN A 192 -4.37 5.95 -7.91
CA GLN A 192 -5.13 5.86 -9.15
C GLN A 192 -5.19 4.43 -9.67
N GLN A 193 -4.08 3.69 -9.65
CA GLN A 193 -4.07 2.29 -10.09
C GLN A 193 -5.12 1.46 -9.32
N VAL A 194 -5.15 1.60 -7.99
CA VAL A 194 -6.09 0.87 -7.12
C VAL A 194 -7.52 1.37 -7.28
N TYR A 195 -7.74 2.68 -7.29
CA TYR A 195 -9.06 3.32 -7.28
C TYR A 195 -9.53 3.81 -8.65
N SER A 196 -8.95 3.28 -9.74
CA SER A 196 -9.33 3.66 -11.10
C SER A 196 -10.80 3.35 -11.41
N LYS A 197 -11.33 4.01 -12.45
CA LYS A 197 -12.75 4.02 -12.80
C LYS A 197 -13.34 2.69 -13.25
N ASP A 198 -12.56 1.62 -13.38
CA ASP A 198 -13.11 0.30 -13.69
C ASP A 198 -13.72 -0.33 -12.41
N PRO A 199 -15.05 -0.27 -12.20
CA PRO A 199 -15.67 -0.52 -10.90
C PRO A 199 -15.59 -1.99 -10.45
N GLY A 200 -15.09 -2.89 -11.31
CA GLY A 200 -15.06 -4.33 -11.07
C GLY A 200 -13.75 -4.89 -10.50
N GLN A 201 -12.66 -4.12 -10.40
CA GLN A 201 -11.33 -4.63 -10.02
C GLN A 201 -10.54 -3.96 -8.88
N PRO A 202 -10.98 -2.87 -8.20
CA PRO A 202 -10.18 -2.24 -7.14
C PRO A 202 -9.68 -3.18 -6.03
N PRO A 203 -10.51 -4.12 -5.51
CA PRO A 203 -10.05 -5.05 -4.47
C PRO A 203 -9.04 -6.08 -4.99
N VAL A 204 -9.21 -6.57 -6.22
CA VAL A 204 -8.29 -7.55 -6.81
C VAL A 204 -6.93 -6.92 -7.11
N GLU A 205 -6.93 -5.71 -7.67
CA GLU A 205 -5.69 -4.99 -8.00
C GLU A 205 -4.87 -4.71 -6.74
N ALA A 206 -5.49 -4.16 -5.69
CA ALA A 206 -4.82 -3.89 -4.43
C ALA A 206 -4.31 -5.18 -3.76
N HIS A 207 -5.13 -6.25 -3.78
CA HIS A 207 -4.74 -7.55 -3.23
C HIS A 207 -3.55 -8.15 -3.97
N MET A 208 -3.57 -8.17 -5.30
CA MET A 208 -2.46 -8.73 -6.09
C MET A 208 -1.18 -7.90 -5.95
N ILE A 209 -1.27 -6.58 -5.84
CA ILE A 209 -0.11 -5.74 -5.49
C ILE A 209 0.50 -6.16 -4.14
N ILE A 210 -0.34 -6.40 -3.11
CA ILE A 210 0.12 -6.88 -1.80
C ILE A 210 0.79 -8.26 -1.93
N VAL A 211 0.19 -9.19 -2.67
CA VAL A 211 0.75 -10.52 -2.92
C VAL A 211 2.11 -10.40 -3.62
N VAL A 212 2.25 -9.54 -4.63
CA VAL A 212 3.52 -9.33 -5.35
C VAL A 212 4.60 -8.74 -4.45
N VAL A 213 4.25 -7.75 -3.60
CA VAL A 213 5.19 -7.22 -2.59
C VAL A 213 5.64 -8.33 -1.63
N ALA A 214 4.70 -9.16 -1.17
CA ALA A 214 5.00 -10.26 -0.25
C ALA A 214 5.91 -11.33 -0.91
N LEU A 215 5.64 -11.70 -2.16
CA LEU A 215 6.48 -12.60 -2.94
C LEU A 215 7.89 -12.02 -3.11
N ALA A 216 8.02 -10.73 -3.41
CA ALA A 216 9.31 -10.08 -3.58
C ALA A 216 10.12 -10.08 -2.27
N ILE A 217 9.47 -9.77 -1.14
CA ILE A 217 10.10 -9.84 0.20
C ILE A 217 10.55 -11.27 0.50
N HIS A 218 9.67 -12.25 0.27
CA HIS A 218 9.96 -13.66 0.50
C HIS A 218 11.13 -14.15 -0.36
N GLU A 219 11.13 -13.84 -1.65
CA GLU A 219 12.18 -14.24 -2.59
C GLU A 219 13.51 -13.56 -2.27
N ALA A 220 13.50 -12.26 -1.97
CA ALA A 220 14.71 -11.55 -1.55
C ALA A 220 15.30 -12.13 -0.26
N ALA A 221 14.44 -12.52 0.70
CA ALA A 221 14.88 -13.18 1.94
C ALA A 221 15.49 -14.57 1.67
N TYR A 222 14.90 -15.35 0.75
CA TYR A 222 15.46 -16.64 0.33
C TYR A 222 16.83 -16.47 -0.34
N GLN A 223 16.95 -15.51 -1.27
CA GLN A 223 18.20 -15.23 -2.00
C GLN A 223 19.32 -14.68 -1.09
N ALA A 224 18.97 -13.97 -0.01
CA ALA A 224 19.93 -13.49 0.99
C ALA A 224 20.54 -14.60 1.87
N ALA A 225 20.11 -15.87 1.69
CA ALA A 225 20.60 -17.07 2.38
C ALA A 225 20.21 -17.15 3.89
N PRO A 226 20.28 -18.33 4.56
CA PRO A 226 19.59 -18.62 5.84
C PRO A 226 20.12 -17.86 7.07
N ARG A 227 21.07 -16.95 6.89
CA ARG A 227 21.72 -16.21 7.99
C ARG A 227 20.94 -14.98 8.45
N GLN A 228 19.97 -14.51 7.66
CA GLN A 228 19.26 -13.26 7.95
C GLN A 228 17.80 -13.54 8.30
N ASN A 229 17.43 -13.12 9.51
CA ASN A 229 16.03 -12.99 9.92
C ASN A 229 15.36 -11.99 8.95
N LEU A 230 14.12 -12.27 8.54
CA LEU A 230 13.33 -11.46 7.62
C LEU A 230 13.29 -9.97 8.06
N ASP A 231 13.24 -9.69 9.36
CA ASP A 231 13.30 -8.34 9.94
C ASP A 231 14.54 -7.53 9.53
N TRP A 232 15.64 -8.18 9.14
CA TRP A 232 16.91 -7.54 8.78
C TRP A 232 17.09 -7.35 7.27
N LEU A 233 16.15 -7.86 6.46
CA LEU A 233 16.19 -7.71 5.01
C LEU A 233 16.13 -6.21 4.65
N PRO A 234 17.09 -5.69 3.88
CA PRO A 234 17.01 -4.33 3.36
C PRO A 234 15.90 -4.25 2.31
N LEU A 235 15.01 -3.25 2.42
CA LEU A 235 13.89 -3.08 1.46
C LEU A 235 14.33 -2.76 0.02
N THR A 236 15.61 -2.42 -0.19
CA THR A 236 16.18 -2.25 -1.53
C THR A 236 16.23 -3.58 -2.31
N ALA A 237 16.46 -4.71 -1.63
CA ALA A 237 16.53 -6.02 -2.29
C ALA A 237 15.19 -6.43 -2.97
N PRO A 238 14.03 -6.42 -2.28
CA PRO A 238 12.76 -6.69 -2.95
C PRO A 238 12.38 -5.61 -3.97
N ALA A 239 12.81 -4.35 -3.79
CA ALA A 239 12.58 -3.29 -4.77
C ALA A 239 13.39 -3.49 -6.07
N GLU A 240 14.60 -4.05 -5.97
CA GLU A 240 15.44 -4.40 -7.12
C GLU A 240 14.80 -5.52 -7.95
N ILE A 241 14.26 -6.57 -7.31
CA ILE A 241 13.54 -7.66 -7.99
C ILE A 241 12.35 -7.12 -8.80
N LEU A 242 11.66 -6.11 -8.27
CA LEU A 242 10.48 -5.51 -8.91
C LEU A 242 10.82 -4.39 -9.90
N SER A 243 12.05 -3.89 -9.93
CA SER A 243 12.42 -2.74 -10.78
C SER A 243 12.39 -3.10 -12.26
N SER A 244 11.76 -2.26 -13.09
CA SER A 244 11.76 -2.40 -14.56
C SER A 244 13.07 -1.95 -15.22
N GLY A 245 13.92 -1.22 -14.50
CA GLY A 245 15.16 -0.62 -15.03
C GLY A 245 16.42 -1.49 -14.91
N ALA A 246 16.33 -2.66 -14.28
CA ALA A 246 17.47 -3.58 -14.16
C ALA A 246 17.72 -4.35 -15.47
N LYS A 247 18.98 -4.71 -15.74
CA LYS A 247 19.39 -5.41 -16.97
C LYS A 247 18.63 -6.73 -17.21
N ASP A 248 18.21 -7.38 -16.12
CA ASP A 248 17.49 -8.65 -16.12
C ASP A 248 16.08 -8.53 -15.50
N ALA A 249 15.53 -7.31 -15.41
CA ALA A 249 14.25 -6.99 -14.77
C ALA A 249 13.09 -7.91 -15.21
N ALA A 250 12.93 -8.07 -16.53
CA ALA A 250 11.86 -8.89 -17.09
C ALA A 250 12.00 -10.38 -16.76
N GLN A 251 13.23 -10.88 -16.57
CA GLN A 251 13.46 -12.26 -16.15
C GLN A 251 13.22 -12.43 -14.66
N GLN A 252 13.65 -11.47 -13.84
CA GLN A 252 13.42 -11.46 -12.39
C GLN A 252 11.92 -11.40 -12.07
N ARG A 253 11.18 -10.50 -12.72
CA ARG A 253 9.71 -10.42 -12.62
C ARG A 253 9.03 -11.73 -13.03
N ARG A 254 9.46 -12.35 -14.14
CA ARG A 254 8.91 -13.65 -14.57
C ARG A 254 9.24 -14.78 -13.59
N GLY A 255 10.46 -14.82 -13.05
CA GLY A 255 10.83 -15.78 -12.01
C GLY A 255 10.04 -15.58 -10.72
N LEU A 256 9.73 -14.33 -10.36
CA LEU A 256 8.90 -14.03 -9.21
C LEU A 256 7.47 -14.56 -9.36
N ARG A 257 6.90 -14.48 -10.57
CA ARG A 257 5.56 -15.02 -10.90
C ARG A 257 5.45 -16.52 -10.62
N THR A 258 6.55 -17.27 -10.73
CA THR A 258 6.57 -18.73 -10.50
C THR A 258 6.82 -19.11 -9.05
N VAL A 259 7.09 -18.16 -8.15
CA VAL A 259 7.33 -18.45 -6.74
C VAL A 259 6.03 -18.95 -6.11
N ARG A 260 6.10 -20.14 -5.49
CA ARG A 260 5.03 -20.74 -4.69
C ARG A 260 5.57 -20.97 -3.29
N PRO A 261 5.36 -20.03 -2.35
CA PRO A 261 5.78 -20.20 -0.97
C PRO A 261 5.14 -21.45 -0.37
N VAL A 262 5.94 -22.21 0.38
CA VAL A 262 5.50 -23.48 0.93
C VAL A 262 4.85 -23.23 2.29
N ALA A 263 3.64 -23.76 2.48
CA ALA A 263 2.96 -23.72 3.76
C ALA A 263 3.63 -24.62 4.79
N ASP A 264 3.57 -24.19 6.04
CA ASP A 264 3.74 -25.06 7.20
C ASP A 264 2.35 -25.46 7.75
N PRO A 265 2.10 -26.74 8.10
CA PRO A 265 0.80 -27.20 8.61
C PRO A 265 0.36 -26.50 9.91
N MET A 266 1.29 -26.06 10.74
CA MET A 266 1.04 -25.37 12.00
C MET A 266 1.00 -23.84 11.84
N TYR A 267 1.78 -23.28 10.92
CA TYR A 267 2.03 -21.83 10.83
C TYR A 267 1.52 -21.16 9.54
N ALA A 268 0.81 -21.91 8.69
CA ALA A 268 0.34 -21.50 7.36
C ALA A 268 1.50 -21.03 6.45
N GLY A 269 1.23 -20.22 5.42
CA GLY A 269 2.28 -19.61 4.58
C GLY A 269 2.28 -20.00 3.11
N SER A 270 1.24 -20.69 2.62
CA SER A 270 0.99 -20.83 1.18
C SER A 270 0.16 -19.68 0.63
N LEU A 271 0.15 -19.56 -0.70
CA LEU A 271 -0.80 -18.72 -1.43
C LEU A 271 -2.22 -19.30 -1.35
N ARG A 272 -3.23 -18.44 -1.51
CA ARG A 272 -4.60 -18.89 -1.78
C ARG A 272 -4.68 -19.60 -3.13
N LEU A 273 -5.61 -20.55 -3.27
CA LEU A 273 -5.90 -21.19 -4.55
C LEU A 273 -6.30 -20.16 -5.63
N THR A 274 -7.09 -19.14 -5.24
CA THR A 274 -7.50 -18.04 -6.12
C THR A 274 -6.33 -17.19 -6.58
N ASP A 275 -5.35 -16.94 -5.71
CA ASP A 275 -4.14 -16.19 -6.05
C ASP A 275 -3.23 -16.99 -6.99
N VAL A 276 -3.09 -18.30 -6.74
CA VAL A 276 -2.36 -19.21 -7.65
C VAL A 276 -3.01 -19.20 -9.03
N ALA A 277 -4.33 -19.39 -9.11
CA ALA A 277 -5.05 -19.37 -10.38
C ALA A 277 -4.84 -18.03 -11.12
N ARG A 278 -4.90 -16.89 -10.42
CA ARG A 278 -4.60 -15.57 -11.00
C ARG A 278 -3.17 -15.47 -11.52
N LEU A 279 -2.19 -15.92 -10.76
CA LEU A 279 -0.80 -15.91 -11.18
C LEU A 279 -0.58 -16.82 -12.40
N ASP A 280 -1.31 -17.93 -12.51
CA ASP A 280 -1.19 -18.85 -13.64
C ASP A 280 -1.87 -18.29 -14.90
N THR A 281 -3.02 -17.63 -14.77
CA THR A 281 -3.83 -17.19 -15.92
C THR A 281 -3.66 -15.71 -16.30
N CYS A 282 -2.96 -14.89 -15.52
CA CYS A 282 -2.83 -13.46 -15.85
C CYS A 282 -2.03 -13.24 -17.14
N THR A 283 -2.34 -12.14 -17.82
CA THR A 283 -1.53 -11.67 -18.96
C THR A 283 -0.22 -11.04 -18.47
N GLU A 284 0.80 -10.97 -19.33
CA GLU A 284 2.04 -10.26 -19.00
C GLU A 284 1.77 -8.79 -18.62
N GLN A 285 0.81 -8.13 -19.29
CA GLN A 285 0.42 -6.76 -18.96
C GLN A 285 -0.23 -6.61 -17.58
N GLN A 286 -1.02 -7.60 -17.13
CA GLN A 286 -1.55 -7.61 -15.76
C GLN A 286 -0.42 -7.82 -14.75
N TRP A 287 0.46 -8.78 -15.03
CA TRP A 287 1.60 -9.07 -14.18
C TRP A 287 2.54 -7.85 -14.02
N ASP A 288 2.90 -7.20 -15.12
CA ASP A 288 3.75 -6.01 -15.10
C ASP A 288 3.09 -4.86 -14.36
N ARG A 289 1.78 -4.64 -14.52
CA ARG A 289 1.04 -3.64 -13.72
C ARG A 289 1.12 -3.93 -12.22
N TRP A 290 0.93 -5.18 -11.79
CA TRP A 290 1.03 -5.52 -10.38
C TRP A 290 2.47 -5.35 -9.86
N CYS A 291 3.48 -5.67 -10.68
CA CYS A 291 4.89 -5.43 -10.35
C CYS A 291 5.20 -3.94 -10.21
N ASP A 292 4.69 -3.10 -11.12
CA ASP A 292 4.87 -1.65 -11.07
C ASP A 292 4.18 -1.06 -9.83
N GLY A 293 2.96 -1.48 -9.52
CA GLY A 293 2.26 -1.11 -8.29
C GLY A 293 3.03 -1.53 -7.03
N ALA A 294 3.53 -2.76 -7.00
CA ALA A 294 4.36 -3.27 -5.89
C ALA A 294 5.68 -2.50 -5.74
N PHE A 295 6.31 -2.12 -6.85
CA PHE A 295 7.49 -1.27 -6.84
C PHE A 295 7.17 0.13 -6.29
N LEU A 296 6.05 0.74 -6.69
CA LEU A 296 5.57 2.02 -6.17
C LEU A 296 5.34 1.97 -4.65
N VAL A 297 4.80 0.87 -4.12
CA VAL A 297 4.68 0.65 -2.68
C VAL A 297 6.04 0.74 -1.99
N LEU A 298 7.02 -0.07 -2.42
CA LEU A 298 8.35 -0.09 -1.79
C LEU A 298 9.11 1.23 -1.97
N ALA A 299 9.04 1.85 -3.15
CA ALA A 299 9.66 3.13 -3.43
C ALA A 299 9.12 4.25 -2.52
N THR A 300 7.81 4.26 -2.27
CA THR A 300 7.16 5.21 -1.37
C THR A 300 7.64 5.03 0.07
N ILE A 301 7.71 3.79 0.56
CA ILE A 301 8.21 3.49 1.91
C ILE A 301 9.69 3.87 2.06
N LEU A 302 10.53 3.53 1.07
CA LEU A 302 11.94 3.91 1.05
C LEU A 302 12.13 5.44 1.07
N ARG A 303 11.31 6.18 0.31
CA ARG A 303 11.30 7.66 0.33
C ARG A 303 10.93 8.20 1.71
N GLN A 304 9.85 7.71 2.31
CA GLN A 304 9.40 8.14 3.65
C GLN A 304 10.43 7.85 4.73
N ALA A 305 11.07 6.69 4.66
CA ALA A 305 12.17 6.33 5.55
C ALA A 305 13.36 7.28 5.44
N ARG A 306 13.77 7.63 4.22
CA ARG A 306 14.85 8.61 3.99
C ARG A 306 14.52 9.97 4.59
N ILE A 307 13.29 10.46 4.39
CA ILE A 307 12.82 11.73 4.97
C ILE A 307 12.83 11.67 6.50
N SER A 308 12.31 10.59 7.07
CA SER A 308 12.26 10.39 8.53
C SER A 308 13.67 10.30 9.14
N ALA A 309 14.58 9.61 8.46
CA ALA A 309 15.97 9.48 8.88
C ALA A 309 16.72 10.83 8.83
N ALA A 310 16.50 11.64 7.80
CA ALA A 310 17.07 12.99 7.71
C ALA A 310 16.56 13.92 8.84
N TYR A 311 15.27 13.83 9.16
CA TYR A 311 14.68 14.57 10.27
C TYR A 311 15.29 14.15 11.62
N ARG A 312 15.41 12.83 11.88
CA ARG A 312 16.07 12.32 13.10
C ARG A 312 17.55 12.67 13.17
N ALA A 313 18.29 12.60 12.08
CA ALA A 313 19.70 13.02 12.07
C ALA A 313 19.86 14.51 12.46
N THR A 314 18.90 15.34 12.08
CA THR A 314 18.89 16.78 12.40
C THR A 314 18.58 17.06 13.87
N ILE A 315 17.69 16.26 14.49
CA ILE A 315 17.20 16.51 15.86
C ILE A 315 17.95 15.67 16.91
N GLU A 316 18.24 14.41 16.58
CA GLU A 316 18.76 13.41 17.51
C GLU A 316 20.26 13.14 17.31
N GLN A 317 20.90 13.71 16.28
CA GLN A 317 22.30 13.45 15.90
C GLN A 317 22.62 11.96 15.68
N VAL A 318 21.59 11.15 15.36
CA VAL A 318 21.73 9.72 15.09
C VAL A 318 22.09 9.53 13.62
N TYR A 319 23.22 8.85 13.35
CA TYR A 319 23.59 8.47 11.99
C TYR A 319 22.60 7.43 11.43
N PRO A 320 22.06 7.64 10.22
CA PRO A 320 21.17 6.67 9.61
C PRO A 320 21.90 5.36 9.28
N SER A 321 21.28 4.22 9.61
CA SER A 321 21.74 2.91 9.14
C SER A 321 21.74 2.88 7.60
N PRO A 322 22.77 2.33 6.93
CA PRO A 322 22.94 2.39 5.46
C PRO A 322 21.91 1.60 4.62
N GLY A 323 20.81 1.14 5.22
CA GLY A 323 19.66 0.59 4.51
C GLY A 323 18.46 0.49 5.45
N LEU A 324 17.27 0.86 4.99
CA LEU A 324 16.05 0.65 5.76
C LEU A 324 15.76 -0.85 5.78
N ARG A 325 15.83 -1.45 6.97
CA ARG A 325 15.43 -2.84 7.18
C ARG A 325 13.93 -2.92 7.42
N LEU A 326 13.35 -4.10 7.25
CA LEU A 326 11.95 -4.36 7.60
C LEU A 326 11.63 -3.88 9.03
N LEU A 327 12.50 -4.17 10.01
CA LEU A 327 12.32 -3.72 11.40
C LEU A 327 12.28 -2.19 11.58
N ASP A 328 13.10 -1.47 10.82
CA ASP A 328 13.24 0.00 10.94
C ASP A 328 11.99 0.73 10.39
N SER A 329 11.23 0.06 9.53
CA SER A 329 10.00 0.59 8.93
C SER A 329 8.80 0.65 9.90
N ARG A 330 8.92 0.06 11.11
CA ARG A 330 7.89 0.13 12.17
C ARG A 330 7.54 1.55 12.59
N HIS A 331 8.44 2.50 12.40
CA HIS A 331 8.21 3.91 12.69
C HIS A 331 7.42 4.65 11.61
N VAL A 332 7.32 4.06 10.41
CA VAL A 332 6.68 4.64 9.23
C VAL A 332 5.27 4.06 9.03
N VAL A 333 5.04 2.81 9.46
CA VAL A 333 3.74 2.15 9.31
C VAL A 333 2.95 2.11 10.63
N ALA A 334 1.70 2.56 10.60
CA ALA A 334 0.81 2.55 11.76
C ALA A 334 0.54 1.11 12.25
N ASN A 335 0.77 0.88 13.54
CA ASN A 335 0.65 -0.41 14.20
C ASN A 335 -0.77 -0.54 14.80
N ARG A 336 -1.77 -0.81 13.95
CA ARG A 336 -3.01 -1.46 14.42
C ARG A 336 -2.97 -2.89 13.91
N ALA A 337 -3.25 -3.83 14.80
CA ALA A 337 -3.21 -5.26 14.54
C ALA A 337 -4.17 -5.59 13.38
N ASP A 338 -3.65 -5.57 12.16
CA ASP A 338 -4.24 -6.28 11.04
C ASP A 338 -3.91 -7.74 11.28
N ASP A 339 -4.88 -8.50 11.79
CA ASP A 339 -4.77 -9.94 11.83
C ASP A 339 -4.79 -10.48 10.38
N LEU A 340 -4.19 -11.64 10.14
CA LEU A 340 -4.12 -12.21 8.78
C LEU A 340 -5.46 -12.78 8.30
N THR A 341 -6.57 -12.52 9.03
CA THR A 341 -7.91 -13.01 8.67
C THR A 341 -8.39 -12.46 7.34
N TRP A 342 -7.83 -11.33 6.90
CA TRP A 342 -8.04 -10.79 5.57
C TRP A 342 -7.46 -11.70 4.47
N TYR A 343 -6.41 -12.49 4.75
CA TYR A 343 -5.69 -13.35 3.80
C TYR A 343 -5.99 -14.84 3.96
N ALA A 344 -6.01 -15.39 5.17
CA ALA A 344 -6.36 -16.80 5.37
C ALA A 344 -7.25 -16.92 6.62
N PRO A 345 -8.14 -17.92 6.68
CA PRO A 345 -8.81 -18.25 7.94
C PRO A 345 -7.73 -18.47 9.00
N SER A 346 -7.93 -17.95 10.22
CA SER A 346 -6.97 -18.17 11.30
C SER A 346 -6.82 -19.67 11.53
N ALA A 347 -5.61 -20.22 11.35
CA ALA A 347 -5.32 -21.64 11.62
C ALA A 347 -5.68 -22.04 13.06
N MET A 348 -5.79 -21.06 13.97
CA MET A 348 -6.16 -21.24 15.38
C MET A 348 -7.65 -21.09 15.68
N SER A 349 -8.52 -20.84 14.69
CA SER A 349 -9.96 -20.69 14.92
C SER A 349 -10.73 -22.01 15.04
N GLY A 350 -10.03 -23.16 15.01
CA GLY A 350 -10.60 -24.50 15.07
C GLY A 350 -10.08 -25.41 16.19
N GLN A 351 -9.49 -24.85 17.26
CA GLN A 351 -9.15 -25.61 18.48
C GLN A 351 -9.99 -25.18 19.68
#